data_AF-A0A935DJT3-F1
#
_entry.id   AF-A0A935DJT3-F1
#
_cell.length_a   1.000
_cell.length_b   1.000
_cell.length_c   1.000
_cell.angle_alpha   90.00
_cell.angle_beta   90.00
_cell.angle_gamma   90.00
#
_symmetry.space_group_name_H-M   'P 1'
#
loop_
_entity.id
_entity.type
_entity.pdbx_description
1 polymer ?
#
loop_
_entity_poly.entity_id
_entity_poly.type
_entity_poly.pdbx_seq_one_letter_code
_entity_poly.pdbx_strand_id
1 'polypeptide(L)'
;MSTSRTRRKPARSSSATKDSPTKPAASDGSGDVRGELRQLAEIRGRFPALDADTAAALHAHHDDDACRAKGTATRAADTFRGAMSWARTFGAHAANPALEPRRIRWFLDCATALGVVLTGQPAVDPTQASAFEDATQTADKLLRRTERRARDAAGTVAAAVAAVDAALQPDGVLDDRISRLRQLAALLTTWLGQPVAKAPPLRVFGIGASTVADLTRAATALDEAIARRGAPKMADRDGPAVNIAEGRLQFVMRSLWTDLAEAREDGVTDLVLTVSPTILRALNIKPKRKQDATKPA
;
A
#
# COMPACT_ATOMS: atom_id res chain seq x y z
N MET A 1 -64.44 51.99 -8.61
CA MET A 1 -64.36 50.55 -8.30
C MET A 1 -62.95 50.26 -7.82
N SER A 2 -62.83 49.78 -6.59
CA SER A 2 -61.57 49.47 -5.91
C SER A 2 -60.83 48.32 -6.59
N THR A 3 -59.50 48.41 -6.64
CA THR A 3 -58.64 47.31 -6.15
C THR A 3 -57.26 47.85 -5.80
N SER A 4 -56.97 47.75 -4.52
CA SER A 4 -55.69 47.97 -3.84
C SER A 4 -54.68 46.88 -4.21
N ARG A 5 -53.37 47.20 -4.24
CA ARG A 5 -52.34 46.47 -3.48
C ARG A 5 -50.93 47.07 -3.58
N THR A 6 -50.59 47.83 -2.54
CA THR A 6 -49.37 47.71 -1.70
C THR A 6 -48.00 47.42 -2.33
N ARG A 7 -47.28 48.52 -2.57
CA ARG A 7 -45.91 48.87 -2.12
C ARG A 7 -45.24 47.87 -1.14
N ARG A 8 -44.03 47.40 -1.50
CA ARG A 8 -42.90 47.20 -0.56
C ARG A 8 -41.57 47.62 -1.20
N LYS A 9 -40.75 48.27 -0.37
CA LYS A 9 -39.50 49.01 -0.67
C LYS A 9 -38.33 48.12 -1.12
N PRO A 10 -37.31 48.70 -1.79
CA PRO A 10 -36.01 48.10 -1.98
C PRO A 10 -35.15 48.26 -0.71
N ALA A 11 -34.42 47.22 -0.31
CA ALA A 11 -33.39 47.30 0.71
C ALA A 11 -32.01 47.49 0.06
N ARG A 12 -31.25 48.41 0.64
CA ARG A 12 -29.92 48.88 0.26
C ARG A 12 -28.83 47.82 0.45
N SER A 13 -27.76 48.07 -0.31
CA SER A 13 -26.40 47.55 -0.25
C SER A 13 -25.79 47.30 1.14
N SER A 14 -24.96 46.27 1.23
CA SER A 14 -23.64 46.39 1.86
C SER A 14 -22.63 45.41 1.23
N SER A 15 -21.43 45.95 1.08
CA SER A 15 -20.18 45.40 0.56
C SER A 15 -19.62 44.22 1.36
N ALA A 16 -19.05 43.23 0.67
CA ALA A 16 -17.76 42.61 1.02
C ALA A 16 -17.38 41.60 -0.07
N THR A 17 -16.34 41.92 -0.82
CA THR A 17 -15.46 40.95 -1.49
C THR A 17 -15.14 39.81 -0.53
N LYS A 18 -15.50 38.58 -0.90
CA LYS A 18 -14.91 37.38 -0.32
C LYS A 18 -14.53 36.43 -1.44
N ASP A 19 -13.22 36.25 -1.51
CA ASP A 19 -12.49 35.32 -2.33
C ASP A 19 -13.17 33.96 -2.43
N SER A 20 -13.17 33.45 -3.66
CA SER A 20 -13.43 32.06 -3.94
C SER A 20 -12.55 31.19 -3.05
N PRO A 21 -13.08 30.21 -2.29
CA PRO A 21 -12.24 29.14 -1.82
C PRO A 21 -11.91 28.31 -3.04
N THR A 22 -10.72 28.56 -3.60
CA THR A 22 -10.04 27.65 -4.51
C THR A 22 -10.13 26.27 -3.87
N LYS A 23 -10.96 25.43 -4.47
CA LYS A 23 -11.05 24.00 -4.17
C LYS A 23 -9.63 23.47 -4.09
N PRO A 24 -9.21 22.78 -3.01
CA PRO A 24 -7.88 22.20 -2.98
C PRO A 24 -7.80 21.24 -4.17
N ALA A 25 -6.88 21.53 -5.08
CA ALA A 25 -6.50 20.60 -6.12
C ALA A 25 -6.19 19.27 -5.42
N ALA A 26 -6.92 18.23 -5.79
CA ALA A 26 -6.55 16.88 -5.43
C ALA A 26 -5.09 16.73 -5.88
N SER A 27 -4.19 16.48 -4.93
CA SER A 27 -2.81 16.19 -5.24
C SER A 27 -2.81 14.89 -6.04
N ASP A 28 -2.62 14.99 -7.36
CA ASP A 28 -2.36 13.85 -8.22
C ASP A 28 -1.22 13.04 -7.58
N GLY A 29 -1.51 11.80 -7.21
CA GLY A 29 -0.63 10.88 -6.47
C GLY A 29 0.60 10.39 -7.24
N SER A 30 0.93 11.03 -8.36
CA SER A 30 2.21 10.91 -9.07
C SER A 30 3.12 12.07 -8.69
N GLY A 31 3.69 12.01 -7.48
CA GLY A 31 4.85 12.84 -7.17
C GLY A 31 5.91 12.59 -8.24
N ASP A 32 6.31 13.63 -8.98
CA ASP A 32 7.37 13.56 -9.97
C ASP A 32 8.63 13.00 -9.28
N VAL A 33 9.03 11.77 -9.63
CA VAL A 33 10.21 11.09 -9.06
C VAL A 33 11.45 12.00 -9.18
N ARG A 34 11.51 12.88 -10.19
CA ARG A 34 12.59 13.87 -10.35
C ARG A 34 12.54 14.99 -9.31
N GLY A 35 11.36 15.37 -8.85
CA GLY A 35 11.17 16.27 -7.72
C GLY A 35 11.58 15.60 -6.40
N GLU A 36 11.19 14.34 -6.20
CA GLU A 36 11.59 13.55 -5.03
C GLU A 36 13.10 13.30 -4.98
N LEU A 37 13.75 13.05 -6.12
CA LEU A 37 15.21 12.93 -6.21
C LEU A 37 15.95 14.22 -5.85
N ARG A 38 15.41 15.39 -6.24
CA ARG A 38 15.97 16.68 -5.82
C ARG A 38 15.88 16.87 -4.31
N GLN A 39 14.72 16.60 -3.73
CA GLN A 39 14.54 16.65 -2.28
C GLN A 39 15.44 15.65 -1.54
N LEU A 40 15.59 14.44 -2.09
CA LEU A 40 16.46 13.42 -1.51
C LEU A 40 17.92 13.89 -1.50
N ALA A 41 18.39 14.53 -2.56
CA ALA A 41 19.74 15.10 -2.63
C ALA A 41 19.98 16.19 -1.57
N GLU A 42 19.00 17.07 -1.33
CA GLU A 42 19.06 18.08 -0.26
C GLU A 42 19.16 17.45 1.13
N ILE A 43 18.35 16.42 1.40
CA ILE A 43 18.39 15.67 2.66
C ILE A 43 19.74 14.93 2.80
N ARG A 44 20.21 14.31 1.71
CA ARG A 44 21.51 13.63 1.62
C ARG A 44 22.65 14.52 2.06
N GLY A 45 22.61 15.80 1.66
CA GLY A 45 23.63 16.81 1.99
C GLY A 45 23.73 17.14 3.49
N ARG A 46 22.73 16.77 4.31
CA ARG A 46 22.75 16.97 5.77
C ARG A 46 23.54 15.89 6.52
N PHE A 47 23.85 14.78 5.85
CA PHE A 47 24.58 13.66 6.45
C PHE A 47 25.99 13.58 5.85
N PRO A 48 27.04 13.31 6.66
CA PRO A 48 28.41 13.17 6.18
C PRO A 48 28.49 12.15 5.06
N ALA A 49 29.31 12.43 4.04
CA ALA A 49 29.59 11.46 2.99
C ALA A 49 30.27 10.21 3.57
N LEU A 50 29.93 9.05 3.02
CA LEU A 50 30.62 7.81 3.35
C LEU A 50 31.98 7.80 2.67
N ASP A 51 33.01 7.39 3.40
CA ASP A 51 34.27 6.98 2.79
C ASP A 51 34.08 5.66 1.99
N ALA A 52 35.02 5.41 1.08
CA ALA A 52 34.93 4.28 0.15
C ALA A 52 34.89 2.93 0.88
N ASP A 53 35.67 2.78 1.95
CA ASP A 53 35.77 1.53 2.71
C ASP A 53 34.46 1.23 3.45
N THR A 54 33.88 2.24 4.09
CA THR A 54 32.58 2.13 4.77
C THR A 54 31.45 1.84 3.79
N ALA A 55 31.44 2.51 2.62
CA ALA A 55 30.46 2.25 1.58
C ALA A 55 30.58 0.81 1.03
N ALA A 56 31.80 0.33 0.82
CA ALA A 56 32.06 -1.03 0.37
C ALA A 56 31.63 -2.08 1.41
N ALA A 57 31.93 -1.86 2.69
CA ALA A 57 31.51 -2.75 3.77
C ALA A 57 29.98 -2.84 3.86
N LEU A 58 29.28 -1.70 3.80
CA LEU A 58 27.82 -1.66 3.83
C LEU A 58 27.18 -2.32 2.60
N HIS A 59 27.84 -2.24 1.44
CA HIS A 59 27.41 -2.91 0.23
C HIS A 59 27.57 -4.44 0.31
N ALA A 60 28.69 -4.91 0.88
CA ALA A 60 29.04 -6.33 0.98
C ALA A 60 28.05 -7.15 1.82
N HIS A 61 27.25 -6.52 2.68
CA HIS A 61 26.24 -7.21 3.48
C HIS A 61 25.07 -7.77 2.66
N HIS A 62 24.89 -7.31 1.42
CA HIS A 62 23.75 -7.70 0.58
C HIS A 62 24.21 -8.05 -0.83
N ASP A 63 24.32 -9.36 -1.08
CA ASP A 63 24.53 -9.93 -2.42
C ASP A 63 23.44 -9.47 -3.41
N ASP A 64 23.84 -9.22 -4.65
CA ASP A 64 22.96 -8.78 -5.74
C ASP A 64 21.88 -9.82 -6.06
N ASP A 65 22.15 -11.12 -5.97
CA ASP A 65 21.14 -12.15 -6.21
C ASP A 65 20.10 -12.18 -5.08
N ALA A 66 20.53 -12.06 -3.82
CA ALA A 66 19.64 -11.88 -2.67
C ALA A 66 18.80 -10.59 -2.77
N CYS A 67 19.41 -9.47 -3.20
CA CYS A 67 18.70 -8.23 -3.43
C CYS A 67 17.68 -8.38 -4.56
N ARG A 68 18.06 -8.99 -5.68
CA ARG A 68 17.16 -9.24 -6.80
C ARG A 68 15.97 -10.08 -6.36
N ALA A 69 16.20 -11.22 -5.70
CA ALA A 69 15.14 -12.07 -5.19
C ALA A 69 14.19 -11.32 -4.26
N LYS A 70 14.72 -10.46 -3.39
CA LYS A 70 13.93 -9.64 -2.49
C LYS A 70 13.10 -8.56 -3.20
N GLY A 71 13.69 -7.83 -4.15
CA GLY A 71 13.00 -6.80 -4.93
C GLY A 71 11.89 -7.39 -5.81
N THR A 72 12.05 -8.62 -6.30
CA THR A 72 10.98 -9.27 -7.09
C THR A 72 9.66 -9.51 -6.34
N ALA A 73 9.67 -9.37 -5.01
CA ALA A 73 8.50 -9.54 -4.15
C ALA A 73 7.73 -8.24 -3.91
N THR A 74 8.09 -7.13 -4.57
CA THR A 74 7.56 -5.78 -4.32
C THR A 74 7.41 -4.93 -5.58
N ARG A 75 6.87 -3.71 -5.43
CA ARG A 75 6.82 -2.68 -6.48
C ARG A 75 7.78 -1.56 -6.12
N ALA A 76 8.83 -1.34 -6.93
CA ALA A 76 9.87 -0.37 -6.65
C ALA A 76 9.35 1.06 -6.40
N ALA A 77 8.31 1.49 -7.14
CA ALA A 77 7.71 2.80 -6.94
C ALA A 77 7.07 2.98 -5.55
N ASP A 78 6.45 1.93 -4.99
CA ASP A 78 5.88 1.98 -3.65
C ASP A 78 6.97 1.95 -2.59
N THR A 79 8.02 1.14 -2.81
CA THR A 79 9.23 1.12 -1.96
C THR A 79 9.91 2.49 -1.93
N PHE A 80 10.06 3.15 -3.08
CA PHE A 80 10.62 4.49 -3.19
C PHE A 80 9.78 5.53 -2.45
N ARG A 81 8.44 5.53 -2.63
CA ARG A 81 7.55 6.44 -1.89
C ARG A 81 7.64 6.23 -0.37
N GLY A 82 7.72 4.98 0.08
CA GLY A 82 7.94 4.63 1.48
C GLY A 82 9.27 5.17 2.01
N ALA A 83 10.34 4.98 1.24
CA ALA A 83 11.66 5.52 1.57
C ALA A 83 11.67 7.06 1.61
N MET A 84 10.96 7.74 0.71
CA MET A 84 10.83 9.21 0.73
C MET A 84 10.11 9.71 1.99
N SER A 85 9.18 8.95 2.56
CA SER A 85 8.60 9.27 3.86
C SER A 85 9.65 9.22 4.97
N TRP A 86 10.51 8.19 4.97
CA TRP A 86 11.54 8.01 6.00
C TRP A 86 12.66 9.03 5.85
N ALA A 87 13.10 9.31 4.62
CA ALA A 87 14.10 10.33 4.32
C ALA A 87 13.70 11.70 4.87
N ARG A 88 12.42 12.10 4.69
CA ARG A 88 11.89 13.35 5.26
C ARG A 88 11.93 13.34 6.80
N THR A 89 11.57 12.22 7.43
CA THR A 89 11.69 12.07 8.89
C THR A 89 13.14 12.20 9.35
N PHE A 90 14.08 11.50 8.72
CA PHE A 90 15.50 11.62 9.08
C PHE A 90 16.05 13.03 8.86
N GLY A 91 15.68 13.69 7.75
CA GLY A 91 16.08 15.07 7.49
C GLY A 91 15.56 16.06 8.53
N ALA A 92 14.37 15.82 9.11
CA ALA A 92 13.79 16.64 10.17
C ALA A 92 14.40 16.35 11.55
N HIS A 93 14.93 15.15 11.77
CA HIS A 93 15.43 14.67 13.06
C HIS A 93 16.91 14.28 13.01
N ALA A 94 17.73 14.90 12.15
CA ALA A 94 19.11 14.49 11.88
C ALA A 94 20.02 14.43 13.12
N ALA A 95 19.70 15.16 14.18
CA ALA A 95 20.43 15.17 15.46
C ALA A 95 19.97 14.08 16.45
N ASN A 96 19.05 13.19 16.08
CA ASN A 96 18.52 12.16 16.96
C ASN A 96 19.61 11.11 17.28
N PRO A 97 19.84 10.77 18.56
CA PRO A 97 20.94 9.89 18.96
C PRO A 97 20.77 8.44 18.49
N ALA A 98 19.55 8.00 18.18
CA ALA A 98 19.29 6.67 17.62
C ALA A 98 19.54 6.60 16.10
N LEU A 99 19.79 7.73 15.44
CA LEU A 99 20.09 7.78 14.01
C LEU A 99 21.60 7.82 13.80
N GLU A 100 22.19 6.65 13.55
CA GLU A 100 23.61 6.59 13.23
C GLU A 100 23.88 7.23 11.84
N PRO A 101 24.61 8.35 11.75
CA PRO A 101 24.64 9.16 10.53
C PRO A 101 25.11 8.41 9.28
N ARG A 102 26.03 7.45 9.41
CA ARG A 102 26.55 6.67 8.29
C ARG A 102 25.49 5.71 7.73
N ARG A 103 24.72 5.05 8.60
CA ARG A 103 23.63 4.16 8.15
C ARG A 103 22.46 4.91 7.53
N ILE A 104 22.15 6.10 8.05
CA ILE A 104 21.17 6.98 7.40
C ILE A 104 21.68 7.47 6.05
N ARG A 105 22.96 7.86 5.96
CA ARG A 105 23.56 8.23 4.68
C ARG A 105 23.46 7.09 3.66
N TRP A 106 23.79 5.86 4.07
CA TRP A 106 23.68 4.68 3.22
C TRP A 106 22.26 4.41 2.74
N PHE A 107 21.26 4.55 3.61
CA PHE A 107 19.86 4.47 3.25
C PHE A 107 19.48 5.50 2.17
N LEU A 108 19.92 6.75 2.33
CA LEU A 108 19.64 7.81 1.36
C LEU A 108 20.34 7.56 0.02
N ASP A 109 21.56 7.02 0.04
CA ASP A 109 22.28 6.61 -1.18
C ASP A 109 21.54 5.45 -1.89
N CYS A 110 21.03 4.46 -1.15
CA CYS A 110 20.21 3.37 -1.71
C CYS A 110 18.86 3.87 -2.28
N ALA A 111 18.18 4.79 -1.58
CA ALA A 111 16.96 5.41 -2.07
C ALA A 111 17.22 6.23 -3.35
N THR A 112 18.37 6.93 -3.40
CA THR A 112 18.78 7.69 -4.60
C THR A 112 19.00 6.75 -5.78
N ALA A 113 19.72 5.64 -5.55
CA ALA A 113 19.94 4.63 -6.58
C ALA A 113 18.61 4.09 -7.13
N LEU A 114 17.65 3.73 -6.27
CA LEU A 114 16.34 3.27 -6.72
C LEU A 114 15.60 4.34 -7.54
N GLY A 115 15.56 5.58 -7.06
CA GLY A 115 14.90 6.68 -7.79
C GLY A 115 15.52 6.94 -9.16
N VAL A 116 16.85 6.89 -9.28
CA VAL A 116 17.55 7.04 -10.57
C VAL A 116 17.14 5.92 -11.54
N VAL A 117 17.15 4.67 -11.10
CA VAL A 117 16.78 3.55 -11.99
C VAL A 117 15.29 3.62 -12.37
N LEU A 118 14.42 4.06 -11.45
CA LEU A 118 12.99 4.31 -11.73
C LEU A 118 12.76 5.40 -12.78
N THR A 119 13.55 6.49 -12.78
CA THR A 119 13.42 7.54 -13.82
C THR A 119 13.86 7.09 -15.21
N GLY A 120 14.61 5.99 -15.30
CA GLY A 120 14.98 5.33 -16.56
C GLY A 120 13.91 4.35 -17.08
N GLN A 121 12.86 4.06 -16.31
CA GLN A 121 11.74 3.25 -16.79
C GLN A 121 10.76 4.08 -17.64
N PRO A 122 10.15 3.50 -18.70
CA PRO A 122 9.11 4.18 -19.45
C PRO A 122 7.92 4.51 -18.54
N ALA A 123 7.38 5.73 -18.67
CA ALA A 123 6.24 6.18 -17.89
C ALA A 123 5.00 5.31 -18.16
N VAL A 124 4.31 4.89 -17.10
CA VAL A 124 3.02 4.18 -17.19
C VAL A 124 1.96 5.15 -17.70
N ASP A 125 1.16 4.73 -18.69
CA ASP A 125 0.04 5.52 -19.21
C ASP A 125 -0.98 5.83 -18.09
N PRO A 126 -1.32 7.11 -17.83
CA PRO A 126 -2.23 7.52 -16.76
C PRO A 126 -3.63 6.92 -16.89
N THR A 127 -4.09 6.59 -18.10
CA THR A 127 -5.38 5.93 -18.32
C THR A 127 -5.39 4.48 -17.81
N GLN A 128 -4.24 3.81 -17.88
CA GLN A 128 -4.06 2.44 -17.38
C GLN A 128 -3.93 2.42 -15.85
N ALA A 129 -3.38 3.48 -15.26
CA ALA A 129 -3.30 3.64 -13.80
C ALA A 129 -4.69 3.77 -13.17
N SER A 130 -5.56 4.62 -13.73
CA SER A 130 -6.95 4.78 -13.27
C SER A 130 -7.75 3.48 -13.37
N ALA A 131 -7.64 2.76 -14.50
CA ALA A 131 -8.36 1.50 -14.70
C ALA A 131 -7.94 0.40 -13.70
N PHE A 132 -6.65 0.34 -13.35
CA PHE A 132 -6.14 -0.58 -12.33
C PHE A 132 -6.64 -0.23 -10.92
N GLU A 133 -6.66 1.05 -10.57
CA GLU A 133 -7.15 1.51 -9.27
C GLU A 133 -8.65 1.19 -9.10
N ASP A 134 -9.47 1.46 -10.12
CA ASP A 134 -10.90 1.15 -10.13
C ASP A 134 -11.16 -0.36 -10.01
N ALA A 135 -10.40 -1.19 -10.74
CA ALA A 135 -10.49 -2.64 -10.64
C ALA A 135 -10.11 -3.15 -9.24
N THR A 136 -9.07 -2.56 -8.63
CA THR A 136 -8.60 -2.93 -7.28
C THR A 136 -9.63 -2.55 -6.21
N GLN A 137 -10.19 -1.34 -6.27
CA GLN A 137 -11.22 -0.90 -5.33
C GLN A 137 -12.49 -1.76 -5.45
N THR A 138 -12.88 -2.11 -6.68
CA THR A 138 -14.02 -2.99 -6.94
C THR A 138 -13.79 -4.39 -6.36
N ALA A 139 -12.61 -4.97 -6.59
CA ALA A 139 -12.21 -6.27 -6.05
C ALA A 139 -12.24 -6.28 -4.51
N ASP A 140 -11.64 -5.28 -3.86
CA ASP A 140 -11.58 -5.16 -2.40
C ASP A 140 -12.98 -5.02 -1.78
N LYS A 141 -13.86 -4.21 -2.40
CA LYS A 141 -15.22 -4.01 -1.91
C LYS A 141 -16.05 -5.29 -2.04
N LEU A 142 -15.89 -6.00 -3.15
CA LEU A 142 -16.61 -7.24 -3.40
C LEU A 142 -16.13 -8.37 -2.50
N LEU A 143 -14.80 -8.52 -2.30
CA LEU A 143 -14.21 -9.47 -1.37
C LEU A 143 -14.76 -9.27 0.05
N ARG A 144 -14.64 -8.06 0.61
CA ARG A 144 -15.10 -7.78 2.00
C ARG A 144 -16.59 -8.05 2.18
N ARG A 145 -17.42 -7.63 1.21
CA ARG A 145 -18.87 -7.84 1.28
C ARG A 145 -19.22 -9.33 1.23
N THR A 146 -18.53 -10.08 0.38
CA THR A 146 -18.87 -11.48 0.11
C THR A 146 -18.29 -12.40 1.20
N GLU A 147 -17.09 -12.10 1.69
CA GLU A 147 -16.50 -12.71 2.89
C GLU A 147 -17.47 -12.61 4.07
N ARG A 148 -17.96 -11.40 4.37
CA ARG A 148 -18.89 -11.20 5.49
C ARG A 148 -20.13 -12.08 5.34
N ARG A 149 -20.75 -12.07 4.16
CA ARG A 149 -21.95 -12.88 3.89
C ARG A 149 -21.68 -14.38 3.91
N ALA A 150 -20.51 -14.81 3.44
CA ALA A 150 -20.10 -16.21 3.47
C ALA A 150 -19.87 -16.69 4.90
N ARG A 151 -19.28 -15.84 5.77
CA ARG A 151 -19.17 -16.12 7.21
C ARG A 151 -20.53 -16.15 7.90
N ASP A 152 -21.41 -15.19 7.61
CA ASP A 152 -22.77 -15.18 8.15
C ASP A 152 -23.53 -16.46 7.74
N ALA A 153 -23.33 -16.93 6.51
CA ALA A 153 -23.91 -18.18 6.02
C ALA A 153 -23.25 -19.44 6.62
N ALA A 154 -21.95 -19.42 6.88
CA ALA A 154 -21.26 -20.48 7.61
C ALA A 154 -21.79 -20.63 9.05
N GLY A 155 -22.24 -19.52 9.65
CA GLY A 155 -22.76 -19.48 11.01
C GLY A 155 -21.73 -20.01 12.01
N THR A 156 -22.15 -20.96 12.85
CA THR A 156 -21.28 -21.64 13.83
C THR A 156 -20.74 -22.99 13.34
N VAL A 157 -20.97 -23.35 12.07
CA VAL A 157 -20.51 -24.63 11.53
C VAL A 157 -19.00 -24.57 11.32
N ALA A 158 -18.23 -25.18 12.23
CA ALA A 158 -16.78 -25.09 12.28
C ALA A 158 -16.09 -25.42 10.93
N ALA A 159 -16.54 -26.48 10.25
CA ALA A 159 -15.99 -26.87 8.95
C ALA A 159 -16.26 -25.82 7.85
N ALA A 160 -17.42 -25.15 7.90
CA ALA A 160 -17.79 -24.10 6.96
C ALA A 160 -16.96 -22.83 7.20
N VAL A 161 -16.77 -22.46 8.47
CA VAL A 161 -15.91 -21.34 8.87
C VAL A 161 -14.47 -21.57 8.45
N ALA A 162 -13.93 -22.76 8.73
CA ALA A 162 -12.57 -23.13 8.32
C ALA A 162 -12.38 -23.09 6.79
N ALA A 163 -13.39 -23.49 6.02
CA ALA A 163 -13.34 -23.43 4.56
C ALA A 163 -13.32 -21.98 4.03
N VAL A 164 -14.09 -21.07 4.65
CA VAL A 164 -14.05 -19.63 4.32
C VAL A 164 -12.68 -19.03 4.65
N ASP A 165 -12.13 -19.36 5.82
CA ASP A 165 -10.81 -18.86 6.21
C ASP A 165 -9.69 -19.40 5.32
N ALA A 166 -9.77 -20.67 4.90
CA ALA A 166 -8.84 -21.26 3.94
C ALA A 166 -8.89 -20.56 2.57
N ALA A 167 -10.09 -20.28 2.06
CA ALA A 167 -10.29 -19.59 0.77
C ALA A 167 -9.83 -18.11 0.79
N LEU A 168 -9.60 -17.55 1.97
CA LEU A 168 -9.16 -16.16 2.17
C LEU A 168 -7.71 -16.07 2.65
N GLN A 169 -7.02 -17.20 2.85
CA GLN A 169 -5.62 -17.14 3.23
C GLN A 169 -4.79 -16.41 2.16
N PRO A 170 -3.82 -15.57 2.58
CA PRO A 170 -2.83 -15.03 1.66
C PRO A 170 -1.93 -16.14 1.13
N ASP A 171 -1.87 -16.28 -0.19
CA ASP A 171 -0.97 -17.24 -0.85
C ASP A 171 0.50 -16.74 -0.94
N GLY A 172 0.83 -15.65 -0.23
CA GLY A 172 2.17 -15.06 -0.21
C GLY A 172 2.58 -14.27 -1.46
N VAL A 173 1.67 -14.11 -2.45
CA VAL A 173 1.92 -13.34 -3.68
C VAL A 173 1.41 -11.90 -3.55
N LEU A 174 2.12 -10.96 -4.20
CA LEU A 174 1.91 -9.50 -4.19
C LEU A 174 0.47 -9.03 -4.52
N ASP A 175 -0.31 -9.84 -5.23
CA ASP A 175 -1.72 -9.57 -5.54
C ASP A 175 -2.59 -10.82 -5.28
N ASP A 176 -2.59 -11.27 -4.03
CA ASP A 176 -3.41 -12.39 -3.53
C ASP A 176 -4.94 -12.22 -3.74
N ARG A 177 -5.39 -11.03 -4.13
CA ARG A 177 -6.80 -10.70 -4.40
C ARG A 177 -7.43 -11.55 -5.50
N ILE A 178 -6.72 -11.76 -6.61
CA ILE A 178 -7.24 -12.58 -7.72
C ILE A 178 -7.44 -14.02 -7.25
N SER A 179 -6.45 -14.56 -6.54
CA SER A 179 -6.53 -15.92 -5.99
C SER A 179 -7.69 -16.04 -5.00
N ARG A 180 -7.80 -15.12 -4.03
CA ARG A 180 -8.92 -15.09 -3.07
C ARG A 180 -10.29 -14.96 -3.73
N LEU A 181 -10.43 -14.11 -4.76
CA LEU A 181 -11.68 -13.98 -5.51
C LEU A 181 -12.06 -15.31 -6.18
N ARG A 182 -11.09 -15.99 -6.80
CA ARG A 182 -11.28 -17.30 -7.45
C ARG A 182 -11.60 -18.41 -6.44
N GLN A 183 -10.85 -18.47 -5.33
CA GLN A 183 -11.05 -19.46 -4.27
C GLN A 183 -12.40 -19.28 -3.57
N LEU A 184 -12.79 -18.04 -3.25
CA LEU A 184 -14.10 -17.74 -2.67
C LEU A 184 -15.23 -18.05 -3.65
N ALA A 185 -15.08 -17.75 -4.94
CA ALA A 185 -16.05 -18.13 -5.96
C ALA A 185 -16.22 -19.66 -6.06
N ALA A 186 -15.12 -20.41 -6.06
CA ALA A 186 -15.14 -21.89 -6.10
C ALA A 186 -15.82 -22.50 -4.86
N LEU A 187 -15.54 -21.96 -3.68
CA LEU A 187 -16.20 -22.36 -2.43
C LEU A 187 -17.71 -22.14 -2.51
N LEU A 188 -18.15 -20.96 -2.95
CA LEU A 188 -19.57 -20.63 -3.04
C LEU A 188 -20.29 -21.43 -4.12
N THR A 189 -19.65 -21.74 -5.26
CA THR A 189 -20.19 -22.67 -6.26
C THR A 189 -20.44 -24.04 -5.64
N THR A 190 -19.49 -24.54 -4.85
CA THR A 190 -19.63 -25.82 -4.16
C THR A 190 -20.82 -25.80 -3.22
N TRP A 191 -20.95 -24.75 -2.39
CA TRP A 191 -22.06 -24.63 -1.44
C TRP A 191 -23.43 -24.41 -2.07
N LEU A 192 -23.48 -23.81 -3.27
CA LEU A 192 -24.73 -23.67 -4.03
C LEU A 192 -25.20 -25.02 -4.61
N GLY A 193 -24.28 -25.87 -5.06
CA GLY A 193 -24.60 -27.22 -5.54
C GLY A 193 -24.76 -28.26 -4.43
N GLN A 194 -24.04 -28.09 -3.34
CA GLN A 194 -24.01 -28.97 -2.18
C GLN A 194 -24.10 -28.12 -0.89
N PRO A 195 -25.33 -27.83 -0.43
CA PRO A 195 -25.54 -27.04 0.77
C PRO A 195 -24.82 -27.65 1.96
N VAL A 196 -24.13 -26.83 2.73
CA VAL A 196 -23.44 -27.29 3.93
C VAL A 196 -24.46 -27.72 4.97
N ALA A 197 -24.34 -28.95 5.46
CA ALA A 197 -25.23 -29.48 6.47
C ALA A 197 -25.26 -28.58 7.71
N LYS A 198 -26.46 -28.25 8.20
CA LYS A 198 -26.72 -27.39 9.37
C LYS A 198 -26.36 -25.90 9.20
N ALA A 199 -25.81 -25.50 8.04
CA ALA A 199 -25.62 -24.09 7.72
C ALA A 199 -26.90 -23.50 7.09
N PRO A 200 -27.25 -22.24 7.37
CA PRO A 200 -28.37 -21.60 6.70
C PRO A 200 -28.14 -21.46 5.17
N PRO A 201 -29.19 -21.53 4.34
CA PRO A 201 -29.04 -21.45 2.89
C PRO A 201 -28.43 -20.12 2.45
N LEU A 202 -27.44 -20.19 1.54
CA LEU A 202 -26.74 -19.02 0.97
C LEU A 202 -27.65 -17.89 0.48
N ARG A 203 -28.81 -18.25 -0.11
CA ARG A 203 -29.82 -17.31 -0.61
C ARG A 203 -30.35 -16.33 0.43
N VAL A 204 -30.39 -16.73 1.72
CA VAL A 204 -30.84 -15.86 2.83
C VAL A 204 -29.90 -14.65 2.99
N PHE A 205 -28.63 -14.81 2.65
CA PHE A 205 -27.61 -13.77 2.74
C PHE A 205 -27.39 -13.05 1.40
N GLY A 206 -28.28 -13.28 0.44
CA GLY A 206 -28.17 -12.74 -0.91
C GLY A 206 -26.94 -13.24 -1.67
N ILE A 207 -26.50 -14.47 -1.39
CA ILE A 207 -25.47 -15.18 -2.17
C ILE A 207 -26.19 -16.11 -3.15
N GLY A 208 -25.91 -15.93 -4.43
CA GLY A 208 -26.43 -16.77 -5.52
C GLY A 208 -25.46 -16.83 -6.70
N ALA A 209 -25.91 -17.42 -7.81
CA ALA A 209 -25.10 -17.55 -9.02
C ALA A 209 -24.57 -16.20 -9.54
N SER A 210 -25.33 -15.11 -9.37
CA SER A 210 -24.88 -13.75 -9.71
C SER A 210 -23.69 -13.30 -8.86
N THR A 211 -23.65 -13.65 -7.57
CA THR A 211 -22.50 -13.32 -6.69
C THR A 211 -21.23 -14.04 -7.15
N VAL A 212 -21.34 -15.32 -7.54
CA VAL A 212 -20.21 -16.09 -8.10
C VAL A 212 -19.74 -15.47 -9.42
N ALA A 213 -20.68 -15.09 -10.28
CA ALA A 213 -20.37 -14.42 -11.55
C ALA A 213 -19.68 -13.08 -11.33
N ASP A 214 -20.11 -12.29 -10.35
CA ASP A 214 -19.50 -11.01 -9.99
C ASP A 214 -18.07 -11.20 -9.46
N LEU A 215 -17.84 -12.20 -8.59
CA LEU A 215 -16.49 -12.52 -8.08
C LEU A 215 -15.56 -12.95 -9.22
N THR A 216 -16.05 -13.79 -10.12
CA THR A 216 -15.29 -14.26 -11.28
C THR A 216 -14.98 -13.11 -12.23
N ARG A 217 -15.96 -12.24 -12.50
CA ARG A 217 -15.79 -11.05 -13.35
C ARG A 217 -14.81 -10.06 -12.73
N ALA A 218 -14.88 -9.83 -11.43
CA ALA A 218 -13.92 -8.96 -10.73
C ALA A 218 -12.50 -9.55 -10.77
N ALA A 219 -12.36 -10.87 -10.61
CA ALA A 219 -11.07 -11.54 -10.75
C ALA A 219 -10.52 -11.36 -12.16
N THR A 220 -11.33 -11.61 -13.20
CA THR A 220 -10.93 -11.43 -14.60
C THR A 220 -10.65 -9.96 -14.93
N ALA A 221 -11.46 -9.02 -14.47
CA ALA A 221 -11.24 -7.59 -14.71
C ALA A 221 -9.96 -7.09 -14.03
N LEU A 222 -9.64 -7.59 -12.82
CA LEU A 222 -8.38 -7.28 -12.16
C LEU A 222 -7.19 -7.94 -12.87
N ASP A 223 -7.33 -9.19 -13.31
CA ASP A 223 -6.33 -9.91 -14.12
C ASP A 223 -6.08 -9.19 -15.46
N GLU A 224 -7.14 -8.71 -16.11
CA GLU A 224 -7.08 -7.92 -17.34
C GLU A 224 -6.54 -6.51 -17.10
N ALA A 225 -6.89 -5.84 -16.00
CA ALA A 225 -6.34 -4.52 -15.66
C ALA A 225 -4.84 -4.62 -15.35
N ILE A 226 -4.42 -5.70 -14.69
CA ILE A 226 -3.01 -6.05 -14.51
C ILE A 226 -2.37 -6.33 -15.89
N ALA A 227 -2.99 -7.16 -16.73
CA ALA A 227 -2.46 -7.51 -18.05
C ALA A 227 -2.41 -6.33 -19.05
N ARG A 228 -3.37 -5.40 -18.99
CA ARG A 228 -3.43 -4.19 -19.85
C ARG A 228 -2.46 -3.11 -19.38
N ARG A 229 -2.14 -3.08 -18.08
CA ARG A 229 -1.02 -2.32 -17.55
C ARG A 229 0.34 -2.85 -18.05
N GLY A 230 0.37 -4.09 -18.56
CA GLY A 230 1.39 -4.60 -19.49
C GLY A 230 1.71 -6.09 -19.36
N ALA A 231 1.32 -6.94 -20.32
CA ALA A 231 1.95 -8.24 -20.52
C ALA A 231 3.41 -8.05 -21.02
N PRO A 232 4.38 -8.90 -20.61
CA PRO A 232 4.29 -10.34 -20.80
C PRO A 232 3.98 -11.12 -19.52
N LYS A 233 3.24 -12.23 -19.68
CA LYS A 233 3.15 -13.31 -18.69
C LYS A 233 4.54 -13.57 -18.07
N MET A 234 4.63 -13.46 -16.74
CA MET A 234 5.83 -13.70 -15.94
C MET A 234 7.02 -12.72 -16.12
N ALA A 235 6.83 -11.54 -16.72
CA ALA A 235 7.89 -10.53 -16.83
C ALA A 235 7.55 -9.14 -16.23
N ASP A 236 6.49 -9.02 -15.42
CA ASP A 236 6.32 -7.94 -14.44
C ASP A 236 7.18 -8.20 -13.19
N ARG A 237 8.48 -8.32 -13.43
CA ARG A 237 9.49 -7.98 -12.44
C ARG A 237 10.10 -6.70 -12.96
N ASP A 238 10.18 -5.70 -12.10
CA ASP A 238 11.11 -4.59 -12.26
C ASP A 238 12.43 -5.13 -12.89
N GLY A 239 13.05 -4.42 -13.83
CA GLY A 239 14.24 -4.94 -14.51
C GLY A 239 15.30 -5.40 -13.49
N PRO A 240 16.22 -6.34 -13.82
CA PRO A 240 17.17 -6.87 -12.84
C PRO A 240 17.87 -5.78 -12.00
N ALA A 241 18.23 -4.65 -12.62
CA ALA A 241 18.81 -3.48 -11.94
C ALA A 241 17.85 -2.81 -10.95
N VAL A 242 16.57 -2.68 -11.28
CA VAL A 242 15.54 -2.09 -10.40
C VAL A 242 15.29 -3.03 -9.21
N ASN A 243 15.15 -4.34 -9.43
CA ASN A 243 14.98 -5.31 -8.34
C ASN A 243 16.18 -5.33 -7.38
N ILE A 244 17.41 -5.24 -7.91
CA ILE A 244 18.61 -5.18 -7.08
C ILE A 244 18.59 -3.91 -6.23
N ALA A 245 18.32 -2.74 -6.84
CA ALA A 245 18.24 -1.47 -6.12
C ALA A 245 17.12 -1.47 -5.08
N GLU A 246 15.95 -2.02 -5.41
CA GLU A 246 14.82 -2.12 -4.50
C GLU A 246 15.11 -3.07 -3.33
N GLY A 247 15.58 -4.28 -3.61
CA GLY A 247 15.88 -5.25 -2.57
C GLY A 247 16.96 -4.77 -1.61
N ARG A 248 17.99 -4.10 -2.13
CA ARG A 248 19.03 -3.46 -1.32
C ARG A 248 18.44 -2.38 -0.41
N LEU A 249 17.59 -1.50 -0.95
CA LEU A 249 16.89 -0.49 -0.15
C LEU A 249 16.02 -1.14 0.94
N GLN A 250 15.32 -2.22 0.65
CA GLN A 250 14.50 -2.91 1.64
C GLN A 250 15.31 -3.58 2.75
N PHE A 251 16.48 -4.16 2.44
CA PHE A 251 17.35 -4.68 3.49
C PHE A 251 17.78 -3.58 4.45
N VAL A 252 18.21 -2.43 3.91
CA VAL A 252 18.61 -1.28 4.73
C VAL A 252 17.43 -0.74 5.53
N MET A 253 16.24 -0.61 4.93
CA MET A 253 15.02 -0.18 5.62
C MET A 253 14.67 -1.12 6.77
N ARG A 254 14.74 -2.43 6.57
CA ARG A 254 14.48 -3.41 7.63
C ARG A 254 15.47 -3.24 8.78
N SER A 255 16.76 -3.10 8.46
CA SER A 255 17.79 -2.93 9.46
C SER A 255 17.54 -1.68 10.32
N LEU A 256 17.32 -0.52 9.68
CA LEU A 256 17.03 0.74 10.37
C LEU A 256 15.75 0.68 11.20
N TRP A 257 14.73 -0.03 10.72
CA TRP A 257 13.51 -0.25 11.50
C TRP A 257 13.79 -1.01 12.79
N THR A 258 14.61 -2.06 12.73
CA THR A 258 15.01 -2.84 13.91
C THR A 258 15.79 -1.98 14.89
N ASP A 259 16.81 -1.24 14.44
CA ASP A 259 17.60 -0.40 15.36
C ASP A 259 16.73 0.67 16.03
N LEU A 260 15.81 1.31 15.29
CA LEU A 260 14.89 2.30 15.86
C LEU A 260 13.83 1.66 16.76
N ALA A 261 13.47 0.40 16.54
CA ALA A 261 12.60 -0.33 17.46
C ALA A 261 13.33 -0.61 18.78
N GLU A 262 14.57 -1.09 18.72
CA GLU A 262 15.42 -1.35 19.89
C GLU A 262 15.70 -0.05 20.66
N ALA A 263 16.13 1.01 19.98
CA ALA A 263 16.39 2.31 20.61
C ALA A 263 15.13 2.93 21.26
N ARG A 264 13.93 2.61 20.78
CA ARG A 264 12.67 3.00 21.44
C ARG A 264 12.40 2.16 22.68
N GLU A 265 12.66 0.86 22.62
CA GLU A 265 12.52 -0.03 23.79
C GLU A 265 13.49 0.36 24.91
N ASP A 266 14.69 0.81 24.54
CA ASP A 266 15.72 1.29 25.45
C ASP A 266 15.50 2.75 25.91
N GLY A 267 14.46 3.44 25.41
CA GLY A 267 14.14 4.82 25.78
C GLY A 267 15.11 5.88 25.22
N VAL A 268 15.94 5.53 24.24
CA VAL A 268 16.93 6.42 23.60
C VAL A 268 16.25 7.39 22.62
N THR A 269 15.10 7.02 22.06
CA THR A 269 14.36 7.86 21.09
C THR A 269 12.86 7.60 21.15
N ASP A 270 12.06 8.63 20.86
CA ASP A 270 10.62 8.51 20.62
C ASP A 270 10.28 8.50 19.12
N LEU A 271 11.29 8.45 18.25
CA LEU A 271 11.11 8.59 16.80
C LEU A 271 10.34 7.39 16.22
N VAL A 272 9.18 7.67 15.61
CA VAL A 272 8.36 6.65 14.93
C VAL A 272 8.37 6.91 13.42
N LEU A 273 8.85 5.92 12.67
CA LEU A 273 8.74 5.93 11.21
C LEU A 273 7.33 5.55 10.79
N THR A 274 6.76 6.32 9.87
CA THR A 274 5.48 5.97 9.24
C THR A 274 5.74 4.93 8.16
N VAL A 275 5.00 3.80 8.19
CA VAL A 275 5.18 2.70 7.25
C VAL A 275 3.83 2.27 6.71
N SER A 276 3.71 2.19 5.39
CA SER A 276 2.49 1.67 4.77
C SER A 276 2.37 0.15 5.00
N PRO A 277 1.15 -0.41 5.03
CA PRO A 277 0.95 -1.86 5.17
C PRO A 277 1.65 -2.70 4.08
N THR A 278 1.86 -2.12 2.90
CA THR A 278 2.61 -2.76 1.81
C THR A 278 4.09 -2.88 2.16
N ILE A 279 4.70 -1.80 2.67
CA ILE A 279 6.11 -1.81 3.08
C ILE A 279 6.32 -2.69 4.33
N LEU A 280 5.40 -2.70 5.29
CA LEU A 280 5.49 -3.62 6.44
C LEU A 280 5.56 -5.09 5.98
N ARG A 281 4.73 -5.47 5.01
CA ARG A 281 4.75 -6.82 4.42
C ARG A 281 6.07 -7.10 3.67
N ALA A 282 6.53 -6.17 2.84
CA ALA A 282 7.79 -6.27 2.12
C ALA A 282 9.02 -6.45 3.03
N LEU A 283 9.02 -5.74 4.16
CA LEU A 283 10.08 -5.81 5.15
C LEU A 283 9.95 -7.02 6.09
N ASN A 284 8.87 -7.81 5.97
CA ASN A 284 8.51 -8.91 6.87
C ASN A 284 8.44 -8.45 8.35
N ILE A 285 7.90 -7.25 8.57
CA ILE A 285 7.70 -6.69 9.91
C ILE A 285 6.28 -7.06 10.36
N LYS A 286 6.18 -7.84 11.44
CA LYS A 286 4.89 -8.14 12.06
C LYS A 286 4.40 -6.89 12.80
N PRO A 287 3.16 -6.42 12.58
CA PRO A 287 2.59 -5.37 13.42
C PRO A 287 2.52 -5.89 14.85
N LYS A 288 3.08 -5.15 15.82
CA LYS A 288 2.87 -5.45 17.24
C LYS A 288 1.35 -5.41 17.48
N ARG A 289 0.76 -6.55 17.87
CA ARG A 289 -0.62 -6.57 18.39
C ARG A 289 -0.66 -5.55 19.51
N LYS A 290 -1.61 -4.61 19.47
CA LYS A 290 -1.95 -3.83 20.65
C LYS A 290 -2.26 -4.84 21.74
N GLN A 291 -1.42 -4.91 22.78
CA GLN A 291 -1.83 -5.55 24.01
C GLN A 291 -3.03 -4.76 24.49
N ASP A 292 -4.17 -5.46 24.58
CA ASP A 292 -5.37 -4.89 25.16
C ASP A 292 -5.02 -4.35 26.54
N ALA A 293 -5.21 -3.05 26.71
CA ALA A 293 -5.23 -2.40 28.00
C ALA A 293 -6.43 -2.94 28.78
N THR A 294 -6.25 -4.12 29.39
CA THR A 294 -7.23 -4.71 30.29
C THR A 294 -6.77 -4.53 31.73
N LYS A 295 -7.25 -3.41 32.27
CA LYS A 295 -7.59 -3.05 33.67
C LYS A 295 -6.52 -3.13 34.78
N PRO A 296 -6.41 -2.09 35.62
CA PRO A 296 -5.75 -2.19 36.91
C PRO A 296 -6.61 -3.05 37.86
N ALA A 297 -5.93 -3.85 38.68
CA ALA A 297 -6.46 -4.40 39.93
C ALA A 297 -6.32 -3.36 41.04
#